data_AF-A0A1S3IIX0-F1
#
_entry.id   AF-A0A1S3IIX0-F1
#
_cell.length_a   1.000
_cell.length_b   1.000
_cell.length_c   1.000
_cell.angle_alpha   90.00
_cell.angle_beta   90.00
_cell.angle_gamma   90.00
#
_symmetry.space_group_name_H-M   'P 1'
#
loop_
_entity.id
_entity.type
_entity.pdbx_description
1 polymer ?
#
loop_
_entity_poly.entity_id
_entity_poly.type
_entity_poly.pdbx_seq_one_letter_code
_entity_poly.pdbx_strand_id
1 'polypeptide(L)'
;MRIWVWFAVAIALSTAAFASGSRVRRGIRQEQIVVLNTKNLTNPVEVLGRMKALVLNDSADHKIRHTYLIGEKNFVGFSFENSDEYVVWQLRNRPEVEFVEPNAWMVLCTLCEAENTKKKSGDLWGLSRINIRKRGSNDVTYKYETDAGKGVYVYVVDTGIAVANPEFGGRAVWGADVSYESLNRKKDLNGHGTRSASIIGSKTFGVAKSATLVAVKVGDANDNFNSVKIDDVLAGLAWVSEHHKNRSVGTNSTVKSVINLGATLAKHSAALESAVKAIVDLNIPVVVPAGNEFADASHHSPSRNNTIRVGATDRKDRLWYMSHYVGSNYGSAVDILAPGEHIWGIGLNGPGLKNGTSNSAAFVSGVIARYLTNLTQKMHPSEIKEWLLSYATKGIIDIRDKEGTANRLLYMDCNGPIVTTVSPGNLTTASTKTVTTMAPTDTTSSRENTTSTSNNNVTTTSSIITTTISEIVTSTTTRVTTTPSTKIPTTSSRNLTTTPSGNVTTTPSRNVTTTPNGNVTTTPNGNLTTTPSNNVTTTMLSSSTTKVPPPTTPPSKSSRSDSNSVIISFLCCLVILNVR
;
A
#
# COMPACT_ATOMS: atom_id res chain seq x y z
N MET A 1 -25.49 47.61 36.46
CA MET A 1 -25.14 47.58 35.03
C MET A 1 -23.84 46.79 34.85
N ARG A 2 -23.92 45.46 34.93
CA ARG A 2 -22.85 44.45 34.74
C ARG A 2 -23.49 43.13 35.16
N ILE A 3 -24.05 42.39 34.20
CA ILE A 3 -24.51 40.97 34.28
C ILE A 3 -25.18 40.56 32.94
N TRP A 4 -25.58 41.50 32.09
CA TRP A 4 -26.28 41.22 30.82
C TRP A 4 -25.40 41.05 29.57
N VAL A 5 -24.06 41.03 29.70
CA VAL A 5 -23.15 40.85 28.53
C VAL A 5 -22.62 39.42 28.40
N TRP A 6 -22.75 38.57 29.43
CA TRP A 6 -22.26 37.18 29.38
C TRP A 6 -23.27 36.17 28.83
N PHE A 7 -24.56 36.51 28.79
CA PHE A 7 -25.60 35.61 28.26
C PHE A 7 -25.73 35.66 26.72
N ALA A 8 -25.39 36.78 26.08
CA ALA A 8 -25.45 36.90 24.62
C ALA A 8 -24.29 36.17 23.91
N VAL A 9 -23.12 36.06 24.56
CA VAL A 9 -21.95 35.35 24.01
C VAL A 9 -22.08 33.83 24.18
N ALA A 10 -22.75 33.36 25.23
CA ALA A 10 -23.00 31.93 25.45
C ALA A 10 -24.02 31.35 24.44
N ILE A 11 -25.03 32.13 24.04
CA ILE A 11 -26.01 31.68 23.04
C ILE A 11 -25.40 31.69 21.62
N ALA A 12 -24.53 32.66 21.29
CA ALA A 12 -23.84 32.69 20.00
C ALA A 12 -22.74 31.60 19.85
N LEU A 13 -22.11 31.17 20.94
CA LEU A 13 -21.16 30.05 20.93
C LEU A 13 -21.85 28.67 20.94
N SER A 14 -23.08 28.59 21.47
CA SER A 14 -23.87 27.35 21.41
C SER A 14 -24.43 27.06 20.01
N THR A 15 -24.74 28.09 19.21
CA THR A 15 -25.20 27.90 17.81
C THR A 15 -24.06 27.64 16.83
N ALA A 16 -22.82 28.04 17.17
CA ALA A 16 -21.62 27.71 16.38
C ALA A 16 -21.09 26.29 16.66
N ALA A 17 -21.30 25.75 17.86
CA ALA A 17 -20.85 24.41 18.25
C ALA A 17 -21.75 23.26 17.72
N PHE A 18 -22.97 23.56 17.24
CA PHE A 18 -23.85 22.59 16.59
C PHE A 18 -23.66 22.48 15.06
N ALA A 19 -22.67 23.20 14.49
CA ALA A 19 -22.35 23.14 13.05
C ALA A 19 -21.21 22.17 12.69
N SER A 20 -20.55 21.51 13.66
CA SER A 20 -19.48 20.53 13.43
C SER A 20 -19.91 19.07 13.63
N GLY A 21 -21.21 18.82 13.86
CA GLY A 21 -21.79 17.49 13.75
C GLY A 21 -21.68 17.01 12.30
N SER A 22 -21.01 15.88 12.12
CA SER A 22 -20.92 15.07 10.89
C SER A 22 -22.07 15.36 9.92
N ARG A 23 -21.79 16.16 8.88
CA ARG A 23 -22.63 16.16 7.67
C ARG A 23 -22.50 14.77 7.07
N VAL A 24 -23.37 13.85 7.47
CA VAL A 24 -23.82 12.78 6.58
C VAL A 24 -24.43 13.52 5.38
N ARG A 25 -23.59 13.79 4.38
CA ARG A 25 -24.00 14.51 3.17
C ARG A 25 -25.11 13.67 2.55
N ARG A 26 -26.34 14.22 2.56
CA ARG A 26 -27.49 13.70 1.80
C ARG A 26 -26.99 13.33 0.39
N GLY A 27 -27.58 12.28 -0.20
CA GLY A 27 -27.23 11.84 -1.57
C GLY A 27 -27.11 13.03 -2.52
N ILE A 28 -26.23 12.91 -3.51
CA ILE A 28 -25.98 13.95 -4.50
C ILE A 28 -27.23 13.97 -5.39
N ARG A 29 -28.28 14.69 -4.97
CA ARG A 29 -29.64 14.54 -5.53
C ARG A 29 -29.73 14.81 -7.03
N GLN A 30 -28.77 15.54 -7.58
CA GLN A 30 -28.68 15.85 -9.02
C GLN A 30 -27.87 14.80 -9.81
N GLU A 31 -27.31 13.80 -9.14
CA GLU A 31 -26.61 12.68 -9.77
C GLU A 31 -27.38 11.39 -9.49
N GLN A 32 -27.65 10.61 -10.55
CA GLN A 32 -28.45 9.40 -10.47
C GLN A 32 -27.70 8.23 -11.06
N ILE A 33 -27.93 7.05 -10.49
CA ILE A 33 -27.47 5.76 -11.00
C ILE A 33 -28.70 4.99 -11.45
N VAL A 34 -28.70 4.59 -12.72
CA VAL A 34 -29.77 3.82 -13.35
C VAL A 34 -29.27 2.40 -13.54
N VAL A 35 -30.01 1.43 -13.02
CA VAL A 35 -29.72 -0.01 -13.17
C VAL A 35 -30.82 -0.64 -14.00
N LEU A 36 -30.43 -1.40 -15.02
CA LEU A 36 -31.37 -2.06 -15.93
C LEU A 36 -31.74 -3.45 -15.43
N ASN A 37 -32.99 -3.84 -15.66
CA ASN A 37 -33.45 -5.20 -15.39
C ASN A 37 -33.00 -6.12 -16.53
N THR A 38 -31.84 -6.75 -16.40
CA THR A 38 -31.24 -7.52 -17.51
C THR A 38 -31.85 -8.90 -17.72
N LYS A 39 -32.62 -9.43 -16.76
CA LYS A 39 -33.14 -10.81 -16.79
C LYS A 39 -33.99 -11.12 -18.02
N ASN A 40 -34.74 -10.13 -18.50
CA ASN A 40 -35.66 -10.28 -19.63
C ASN A 40 -35.19 -9.57 -20.91
N LEU A 41 -33.95 -9.05 -20.93
CA LEU A 41 -33.45 -8.27 -22.06
C LEU A 41 -32.62 -9.13 -23.00
N THR A 42 -33.11 -9.27 -24.24
CA THR A 42 -32.37 -9.94 -25.32
C THR A 42 -31.05 -9.21 -25.62
N ASN A 43 -31.10 -7.87 -25.70
CA ASN A 43 -29.94 -7.01 -25.96
C ASN A 43 -29.83 -5.86 -24.94
N PRO A 44 -29.23 -6.10 -23.74
CA PRO A 44 -29.10 -5.07 -22.71
C PRO A 44 -28.30 -3.84 -23.15
N VAL A 45 -27.34 -3.99 -24.06
CA VAL A 45 -26.48 -2.88 -24.53
C VAL A 45 -27.27 -1.90 -25.40
N GLU A 46 -28.14 -2.41 -26.26
CA GLU A 46 -29.03 -1.56 -27.07
C GLU A 46 -30.02 -0.80 -26.19
N VAL A 47 -30.64 -1.50 -25.23
CA VAL A 47 -31.58 -0.90 -24.26
C VAL A 47 -30.88 0.18 -23.43
N LEU A 48 -29.65 -0.07 -22.99
CA LEU A 48 -28.81 0.91 -22.32
C LEU A 48 -28.58 2.16 -23.18
N GLY A 49 -28.34 1.98 -24.48
CA GLY A 49 -28.27 3.07 -25.45
C GLY A 49 -29.56 3.90 -25.49
N ARG A 50 -30.73 3.24 -25.57
CA ARG A 50 -32.04 3.91 -25.57
C ARG A 50 -32.32 4.67 -24.28
N MET A 51 -32.00 4.10 -23.12
CA MET A 51 -32.21 4.77 -21.83
C MET A 51 -31.30 5.99 -21.65
N LYS A 52 -30.05 5.92 -22.12
CA LYS A 52 -29.17 7.11 -22.15
C LYS A 52 -29.66 8.18 -23.11
N ALA A 53 -30.15 7.78 -24.30
CA ALA A 53 -30.73 8.71 -25.26
C ALA A 53 -31.98 9.41 -24.71
N LEU A 54 -32.82 8.70 -23.94
CA LEU A 54 -33.97 9.30 -23.24
C LEU A 54 -33.51 10.46 -22.33
N VAL A 55 -32.47 10.23 -21.52
CA VAL A 55 -31.92 11.27 -20.63
C VAL A 55 -31.36 12.46 -21.40
N LEU A 56 -30.56 12.21 -22.44
CA LEU A 56 -29.90 13.25 -23.22
C LEU A 56 -30.86 14.06 -24.11
N ASN A 57 -31.98 13.47 -24.53
CA ASN A 57 -32.99 14.15 -25.33
C ASN A 57 -33.94 15.02 -24.49
N ASP A 58 -34.03 14.76 -23.18
CA ASP A 58 -34.89 15.50 -22.27
C ASP A 58 -34.33 16.91 -21.96
N SER A 59 -33.01 17.01 -21.77
CA SER A 59 -32.34 18.30 -21.55
C SER A 59 -30.88 18.26 -22.01
N ALA A 60 -30.41 19.38 -22.60
CA ALA A 60 -29.01 19.57 -22.97
C ALA A 60 -28.07 19.68 -21.76
N ASP A 61 -28.62 19.95 -20.57
CA ASP A 61 -27.84 20.03 -19.33
C ASP A 61 -27.50 18.65 -18.76
N HIS A 62 -28.26 17.61 -19.11
CA HIS A 62 -27.98 16.25 -18.67
C HIS A 62 -26.67 15.74 -19.28
N LYS A 63 -25.84 15.12 -18.44
CA LYS A 63 -24.57 14.52 -18.88
C LYS A 63 -24.44 13.12 -18.34
N ILE A 64 -24.21 12.16 -19.23
CA ILE A 64 -23.86 10.79 -18.84
C ILE A 64 -22.45 10.84 -18.27
N ARG A 65 -22.31 10.40 -17.01
CA ARG A 65 -21.02 10.32 -16.32
C ARG A 65 -20.32 9.01 -16.64
N HIS A 66 -21.00 7.90 -16.37
CA HIS A 66 -20.45 6.55 -16.57
C HIS A 66 -21.43 5.62 -17.25
N THR A 67 -20.90 4.59 -17.92
CA THR A 67 -21.66 3.45 -18.44
C THR A 67 -21.05 2.17 -17.85
N TYR A 68 -21.89 1.29 -17.32
CA TYR A 68 -21.47 0.09 -16.60
C TYR A 68 -21.88 -1.18 -17.35
N LEU A 69 -20.91 -2.05 -17.57
CA LEU A 69 -21.11 -3.42 -18.05
C LEU A 69 -20.22 -4.35 -17.21
N ILE A 70 -20.81 -5.11 -16.29
CA ILE A 70 -20.11 -6.12 -15.50
C ILE A 70 -20.65 -7.49 -15.91
N GLY A 71 -19.74 -8.39 -16.29
CA GLY A 71 -20.09 -9.74 -16.74
C GLY A 71 -21.03 -9.77 -17.94
N GLU A 72 -20.89 -8.82 -18.87
CA GLU A 72 -21.71 -8.57 -20.07
C GLU A 72 -23.19 -8.24 -19.82
N LYS A 73 -23.87 -9.02 -18.97
CA LYS A 73 -25.29 -8.87 -18.63
C LYS A 73 -25.59 -8.97 -17.12
N ASN A 74 -24.61 -9.33 -16.27
CA ASN A 74 -24.83 -9.51 -14.84
C ASN A 74 -25.20 -8.20 -14.12
N PHE A 75 -24.60 -7.09 -14.56
CA PHE A 75 -24.99 -5.74 -14.14
C PHE A 75 -24.79 -4.77 -15.31
N VAL A 76 -25.86 -4.06 -15.67
CA VAL A 76 -25.89 -3.09 -16.76
C VAL A 76 -26.55 -1.83 -16.25
N GLY A 77 -25.92 -0.68 -16.48
CA GLY A 77 -26.44 0.58 -16.01
C GLY A 77 -25.63 1.77 -16.49
N PHE A 78 -26.00 2.95 -16.04
CA PHE A 78 -25.26 4.18 -16.28
C PHE A 78 -25.51 5.17 -15.14
N SER A 79 -24.65 6.19 -15.03
CA SER A 79 -24.91 7.34 -14.18
C SER A 79 -24.98 8.63 -14.99
N PHE A 80 -25.71 9.60 -14.47
CA PHE A 80 -25.82 10.92 -15.10
C PHE A 80 -25.96 12.02 -14.04
N GLU A 81 -25.59 13.25 -14.41
CA GLU A 81 -25.71 14.46 -13.59
C GLU A 81 -26.73 15.46 -14.15
N ASN A 82 -27.01 16.49 -13.34
CA ASN A 82 -28.02 17.52 -13.54
C ASN A 82 -29.44 16.98 -13.64
N SER A 83 -29.72 15.85 -12.99
CA SER A 83 -31.04 15.22 -13.04
C SER A 83 -32.12 16.12 -12.44
N ASP A 84 -33.27 16.20 -13.11
CA ASP A 84 -34.52 16.65 -12.52
C ASP A 84 -35.45 15.46 -12.16
N GLU A 85 -36.53 15.75 -11.45
CA GLU A 85 -37.48 14.71 -11.00
C GLU A 85 -38.28 14.10 -12.16
N TYR A 86 -38.48 14.83 -13.26
CA TYR A 86 -39.27 14.37 -14.41
C TYR A 86 -38.54 13.28 -15.18
N VAL A 87 -37.26 13.46 -15.52
CA VAL A 87 -36.48 12.41 -16.20
C VAL A 87 -36.30 11.17 -15.32
N VAL A 88 -36.11 11.37 -14.00
CA VAL A 88 -36.03 10.26 -13.04
C VAL A 88 -37.36 9.50 -12.96
N TRP A 89 -38.48 10.22 -12.97
CA TRP A 89 -39.81 9.61 -13.05
C TRP A 89 -39.98 8.83 -14.36
N GLN A 90 -39.60 9.38 -15.51
CA GLN A 90 -39.70 8.68 -16.79
C GLN A 90 -38.91 7.37 -16.78
N LEU A 91 -37.67 7.39 -16.28
CA LEU A 91 -36.82 6.21 -16.17
C LEU A 91 -37.43 5.15 -15.25
N ARG A 92 -37.93 5.54 -14.07
CA ARG A 92 -38.56 4.61 -13.12
C ARG A 92 -39.82 3.92 -13.65
N ASN A 93 -40.48 4.52 -14.64
CA ASN A 93 -41.67 3.95 -15.28
C ASN A 93 -41.34 3.10 -16.53
N ARG A 94 -40.05 2.86 -16.84
CA ARG A 94 -39.65 1.95 -17.92
C ARG A 94 -39.55 0.51 -17.42
N PRO A 95 -40.17 -0.46 -18.09
CA PRO A 95 -40.08 -1.87 -17.70
C PRO A 95 -38.64 -2.43 -17.81
N GLU A 96 -37.78 -1.81 -18.62
CA GLU A 96 -36.38 -2.19 -18.74
C GLU A 96 -35.48 -1.66 -17.61
N VAL A 97 -35.95 -0.71 -16.80
CA VAL A 97 -35.19 -0.14 -15.67
C VAL A 97 -35.59 -0.89 -14.41
N GLU A 98 -34.61 -1.46 -13.70
CA GLU A 98 -34.85 -2.14 -12.43
C GLU A 98 -35.08 -1.13 -11.31
N PHE A 99 -34.20 -0.13 -11.22
CA PHE A 99 -34.34 0.99 -10.29
C PHE A 99 -33.46 2.18 -10.68
N VAL A 100 -33.77 3.33 -10.08
CA VAL A 100 -32.95 4.54 -10.12
C VAL A 100 -32.63 4.98 -8.69
N GLU A 101 -31.35 5.04 -8.37
CA GLU A 101 -30.82 5.39 -7.04
C GLU A 101 -30.00 6.69 -7.13
N PRO A 102 -30.18 7.64 -6.19
CA PRO A 102 -29.31 8.82 -6.11
C PRO A 102 -27.86 8.44 -5.81
N ASN A 103 -26.91 9.05 -6.52
CA ASN A 103 -25.49 8.86 -6.23
C ASN A 103 -25.15 9.33 -4.80
N ALA A 104 -24.10 8.78 -4.22
CA ALA A 104 -23.68 9.16 -2.89
C ALA A 104 -22.18 8.98 -2.66
N TRP A 105 -21.70 9.63 -1.62
CA TRP A 105 -20.32 9.54 -1.17
C TRP A 105 -20.12 8.33 -0.27
N MET A 106 -19.13 7.51 -0.63
CA MET A 106 -18.55 6.46 0.19
C MET A 106 -17.33 7.03 0.92
N VAL A 107 -17.17 6.69 2.19
CA VAL A 107 -16.05 7.14 3.01
C VAL A 107 -14.87 6.19 2.78
N LEU A 108 -13.69 6.75 2.54
CA LEU A 108 -12.44 6.01 2.59
C LEU A 108 -12.13 5.70 4.06
N CYS A 109 -12.05 4.42 4.41
CA CYS A 109 -11.98 3.98 5.81
C CYS A 109 -10.59 4.08 6.43
N THR A 110 -9.89 5.20 6.25
CA THR A 110 -8.70 5.55 7.01
C THR A 110 -8.92 6.87 7.70
N LEU A 111 -8.75 6.91 9.02
CA LEU A 111 -8.71 8.18 9.73
C LEU A 111 -7.30 8.77 9.63
N CYS A 112 -7.23 10.08 9.41
CA CYS A 112 -5.98 10.82 9.39
C CYS A 112 -5.35 10.77 10.79
N GLU A 113 -4.13 10.22 10.81
CA GLU A 113 -3.13 10.23 11.88
C GLU A 113 -3.49 9.49 13.18
N ALA A 114 -2.68 8.49 13.51
CA ALA A 114 -2.47 8.14 14.92
C ALA A 114 -1.82 9.34 15.61
N GLU A 115 -2.32 9.75 16.77
CA GLU A 115 -1.78 10.88 17.54
C GLU A 115 -0.25 10.85 17.60
N ASN A 116 0.39 11.79 16.91
CA ASN A 116 1.74 12.31 17.16
C ASN A 116 2.82 11.34 17.70
N THR A 117 2.93 10.10 17.19
CA THR A 117 4.09 9.24 17.51
C THR A 117 5.25 9.55 16.57
N LYS A 118 5.79 10.78 16.66
CA LYS A 118 7.17 11.06 16.26
C LYS A 118 8.11 10.33 17.23
N LYS A 119 8.24 9.00 17.12
CA LYS A 119 9.45 8.24 17.48
C LYS A 119 9.31 6.73 17.23
N LYS A 120 10.24 6.27 16.38
CA LYS A 120 10.89 4.95 16.30
C LYS A 120 10.08 3.74 15.84
N SER A 121 10.36 3.45 14.57
CA SER A 121 10.54 2.14 13.94
C SER A 121 9.35 1.52 13.22
N GLY A 122 9.61 1.05 12.00
CA GLY A 122 8.69 0.33 11.12
C GLY A 122 8.28 -1.05 11.65
N ASP A 123 7.74 -1.08 12.86
CA ASP A 123 7.25 -2.28 13.53
C ASP A 123 6.29 -3.06 12.62
N LEU A 124 6.54 -4.36 12.53
CA LEU A 124 5.78 -5.31 11.73
C LEU A 124 4.74 -6.06 12.57
N TRP A 125 4.32 -5.53 13.73
CA TRP A 125 3.42 -6.22 14.65
C TRP A 125 2.17 -6.78 13.97
N GLY A 126 1.54 -6.05 13.03
CA GLY A 126 0.35 -6.55 12.34
C GLY A 126 0.63 -7.78 11.47
N LEU A 127 1.76 -7.76 10.75
CA LEU A 127 2.25 -8.91 10.00
C LEU A 127 2.63 -10.09 10.92
N SER A 128 3.31 -9.79 12.03
CA SER A 128 3.67 -10.81 13.03
C SER A 128 2.42 -11.45 13.63
N ARG A 129 1.41 -10.62 13.93
CA ARG A 129 0.18 -11.05 14.58
C ARG A 129 -0.62 -12.02 13.74
N ILE A 130 -0.66 -11.85 12.41
CA ILE A 130 -1.35 -12.79 11.53
C ILE A 130 -0.57 -14.11 11.36
N ASN A 131 0.73 -14.18 11.70
CA ASN A 131 1.51 -15.44 11.63
C ASN A 131 1.47 -16.29 12.89
N ILE A 132 0.93 -15.78 14.00
CA ILE A 132 0.90 -16.48 15.29
C ILE A 132 -0.52 -16.64 15.79
N ARG A 133 -0.84 -17.78 16.40
CA ARG A 133 -2.17 -18.00 16.99
C ARG A 133 -2.27 -17.43 18.40
N LYS A 134 -1.20 -17.55 19.19
CA LYS A 134 -1.10 -16.99 20.54
C LYS A 134 -0.21 -15.77 20.51
N ARG A 135 -0.69 -14.66 21.07
CA ARG A 135 0.06 -13.41 21.18
C ARG A 135 1.35 -13.63 21.97
N GLY A 136 2.49 -13.20 21.40
CA GLY A 136 3.78 -13.18 22.08
C GLY A 136 4.01 -11.85 22.80
N SER A 137 5.05 -11.79 23.63
CA SER A 137 5.45 -10.55 24.31
C SER A 137 6.20 -9.57 23.41
N ASN A 138 6.72 -10.02 22.25
CA ASN A 138 7.52 -9.23 21.31
C ASN A 138 7.24 -9.64 19.85
N ASP A 139 6.01 -9.45 19.38
CA ASP A 139 5.57 -9.78 18.02
C ASP A 139 6.19 -8.82 16.99
N VAL A 140 7.41 -9.11 16.55
CA VAL A 140 8.20 -8.27 15.63
C VAL A 140 8.72 -9.02 14.40
N THR A 141 8.39 -10.31 14.28
CA THR A 141 8.88 -11.17 13.20
C THR A 141 7.74 -11.52 12.24
N TYR A 142 8.03 -11.51 10.95
CA TYR A 142 7.10 -11.91 9.89
C TYR A 142 7.74 -13.03 9.07
N LYS A 143 7.02 -14.15 8.97
CA LYS A 143 7.36 -15.29 8.12
C LYS A 143 6.48 -15.25 6.89
N TYR A 144 7.09 -15.38 5.71
CA TYR A 144 6.37 -15.40 4.46
C TYR A 144 7.04 -16.29 3.42
N GLU A 145 6.24 -16.79 2.51
CA GLU A 145 6.70 -17.54 1.34
C GLU A 145 7.22 -16.57 0.28
N THR A 146 8.37 -16.86 -0.32
CA THR A 146 9.02 -15.95 -1.29
C THR A 146 8.16 -15.71 -2.54
N ASP A 147 7.30 -16.65 -2.89
CA ASP A 147 6.37 -16.59 -4.00
C ASP A 147 4.96 -16.16 -3.61
N ALA A 148 4.69 -15.77 -2.36
CA ALA A 148 3.36 -15.36 -1.90
C ALA A 148 2.77 -14.23 -2.78
N GLY A 149 1.71 -14.57 -3.52
CA GLY A 149 1.01 -13.69 -4.46
C GLY A 149 1.49 -13.78 -5.91
N LYS A 150 2.51 -14.59 -6.22
CA LYS A 150 3.04 -14.71 -7.59
C LYS A 150 1.94 -15.15 -8.55
N GLY A 151 1.77 -14.40 -9.65
CA GLY A 151 0.73 -14.67 -10.66
C GLY A 151 -0.69 -14.27 -10.22
N VAL A 152 -0.85 -13.58 -9.09
CA VAL A 152 -2.13 -13.09 -8.59
C VAL A 152 -2.22 -11.58 -8.79
N TYR A 153 -3.34 -11.13 -9.36
CA TYR A 153 -3.68 -9.71 -9.49
C TYR A 153 -4.49 -9.26 -8.27
N VAL A 154 -4.03 -8.21 -7.59
CA VAL A 154 -4.80 -7.55 -6.55
C VAL A 154 -5.22 -6.18 -7.07
N TYR A 155 -6.50 -6.03 -7.38
CA TYR A 155 -7.08 -4.75 -7.80
C TYR A 155 -7.35 -3.91 -6.56
N VAL A 156 -6.70 -2.75 -6.49
CA VAL A 156 -6.89 -1.78 -5.42
C VAL A 156 -7.83 -0.70 -5.95
N VAL A 157 -9.11 -0.84 -5.62
CA VAL A 157 -10.19 0.09 -6.01
C VAL A 157 -10.26 1.19 -4.96
N ASP A 158 -9.57 2.29 -5.24
CA ASP A 158 -9.18 3.30 -4.23
C ASP A 158 -8.73 4.61 -4.91
N THR A 159 -7.89 5.42 -4.25
CA THR A 159 -7.37 6.71 -4.74
C THR A 159 -6.26 6.59 -5.80
N GLY A 160 -5.92 5.35 -6.20
CA GLY A 160 -4.79 5.02 -7.05
C GLY A 160 -3.61 4.43 -6.26
N ILE A 161 -2.47 4.22 -6.92
CA ILE A 161 -1.23 3.78 -6.28
C ILE A 161 -0.06 4.62 -6.80
N ALA A 162 0.85 5.02 -5.91
CA ALA A 162 2.16 5.54 -6.28
C ALA A 162 3.05 4.41 -6.85
N VAL A 163 2.72 3.92 -8.06
CA VAL A 163 3.29 2.70 -8.65
C VAL A 163 4.82 2.74 -8.82
N ALA A 164 5.39 3.94 -8.93
CA ALA A 164 6.83 4.16 -9.03
C ALA A 164 7.57 4.05 -7.68
N ASN A 165 6.86 3.84 -6.57
CA ASN A 165 7.49 3.70 -5.26
C ASN A 165 8.40 2.45 -5.24
N PRO A 166 9.68 2.57 -4.83
CA PRO A 166 10.65 1.46 -4.82
C PRO A 166 10.20 0.25 -3.99
N GLU A 167 9.30 0.45 -3.02
CA GLU A 167 8.73 -0.61 -2.20
C GLU A 167 7.88 -1.60 -2.99
N PHE A 168 7.36 -1.21 -4.16
CA PHE A 168 6.62 -2.11 -5.05
C PHE A 168 7.54 -2.84 -6.04
N GLY A 169 8.73 -2.31 -6.33
CA GLY A 169 9.72 -2.96 -7.20
C GLY A 169 9.19 -3.33 -8.58
N GLY A 170 8.32 -2.49 -9.16
CA GLY A 170 7.68 -2.73 -10.47
C GLY A 170 6.46 -3.64 -10.44
N ARG A 171 6.06 -4.17 -9.28
CA ARG A 171 4.88 -5.04 -9.15
C ARG A 171 3.57 -4.28 -9.01
N ALA A 172 3.62 -2.98 -8.73
CA ALA A 172 2.47 -2.10 -8.82
C ALA A 172 2.40 -1.49 -10.24
N VAL A 173 1.22 -1.53 -10.86
CA VAL A 173 0.97 -1.02 -12.20
C VAL A 173 -0.32 -0.21 -12.26
N TRP A 174 -0.38 0.75 -13.17
CA TRP A 174 -1.61 1.49 -13.45
C TRP A 174 -2.58 0.60 -14.22
N GLY A 175 -3.81 0.49 -13.73
CA GLY A 175 -4.93 -0.10 -14.44
C GLY A 175 -5.75 0.98 -15.14
N ALA A 176 -6.70 1.55 -14.41
CA ALA A 176 -7.56 2.63 -14.89
C ALA A 176 -7.66 3.77 -13.88
N ASP A 177 -7.94 4.95 -14.42
CA ASP A 177 -8.60 6.02 -13.69
C ASP A 177 -9.98 6.24 -14.30
N VAL A 178 -11.00 5.93 -13.51
CA VAL A 178 -12.41 6.11 -13.86
C VAL A 178 -13.05 7.24 -13.08
N SER A 179 -12.28 7.97 -12.26
CA SER A 179 -12.83 9.10 -11.52
C SER A 179 -13.20 10.21 -12.50
N TYR A 180 -14.49 10.55 -12.53
CA TYR A 180 -15.02 11.52 -13.49
C TYR A 180 -14.37 12.91 -13.33
N GLU A 181 -14.01 13.26 -12.10
CA GLU A 181 -13.45 14.57 -11.71
C GLU A 181 -11.92 14.51 -11.51
N SER A 182 -11.24 13.51 -12.08
CA SER A 182 -9.79 13.32 -11.89
C SER A 182 -8.97 14.56 -12.25
N LEU A 183 -8.14 15.00 -11.31
CA LEU A 183 -7.13 16.04 -11.49
C LEU A 183 -5.85 15.48 -12.15
N ASN A 184 -5.53 14.21 -11.92
CA ASN A 184 -4.39 13.55 -12.55
C ASN A 184 -4.59 12.05 -12.70
N ARG A 185 -4.69 11.61 -13.96
CA ARG A 185 -5.07 10.24 -14.32
C ARG A 185 -4.07 9.14 -13.99
N LYS A 186 -2.83 9.48 -13.66
CA LYS A 186 -1.77 8.50 -13.37
C LYS A 186 -1.00 8.85 -12.10
N LYS A 187 -1.66 9.50 -11.15
CA LYS A 187 -1.07 9.83 -9.86
C LYS A 187 -2.07 9.55 -8.73
N ASP A 188 -1.59 8.93 -7.67
CA ASP A 188 -2.31 8.91 -6.39
C ASP A 188 -2.04 10.24 -5.69
N LEU A 189 -3.09 11.03 -5.49
CA LEU A 189 -3.01 12.36 -4.87
C LEU A 189 -3.34 12.33 -3.38
N ASN A 190 -3.92 11.25 -2.87
CA ASN A 190 -4.26 11.11 -1.45
C ASN A 190 -3.28 10.18 -0.70
N GLY A 191 -2.93 9.05 -1.31
CA GLY A 191 -2.10 8.03 -0.68
C GLY A 191 -2.86 6.90 0.02
N HIS A 192 -4.19 6.96 0.12
CA HIS A 192 -5.00 5.88 0.71
C HIS A 192 -4.84 4.56 -0.06
N GLY A 193 -4.93 4.60 -1.39
CA GLY A 193 -4.72 3.41 -2.21
C GLY A 193 -3.27 2.92 -2.19
N THR A 194 -2.28 3.83 -2.22
CA THR A 194 -0.86 3.49 -2.00
C THR A 194 -0.65 2.76 -0.67
N ARG A 195 -1.34 3.22 0.37
CA ARG A 195 -1.29 2.63 1.71
C ARG A 195 -1.84 1.21 1.74
N SER A 196 -3.05 1.01 1.22
CA SER A 196 -3.66 -0.33 1.09
C SER A 196 -2.76 -1.27 0.28
N ALA A 197 -2.28 -0.81 -0.87
CA ALA A 197 -1.35 -1.56 -1.73
C ALA A 197 -0.05 -1.95 -1.01
N SER A 198 0.45 -1.08 -0.13
CA SER A 198 1.66 -1.36 0.63
C SER A 198 1.50 -2.51 1.63
N ILE A 199 0.36 -2.59 2.32
CA ILE A 199 0.05 -3.67 3.27
C ILE A 199 -0.21 -4.98 2.51
N ILE A 200 -0.81 -4.90 1.32
CA ILE A 200 -1.03 -6.07 0.47
C ILE A 200 0.30 -6.65 -0.02
N GLY A 201 1.18 -5.83 -0.60
CA GLY A 201 2.29 -6.35 -1.40
C GLY A 201 3.58 -5.54 -1.46
N SER A 202 3.83 -4.56 -0.58
CA SER A 202 5.17 -3.92 -0.55
C SER A 202 6.28 -4.88 -0.10
N LYS A 203 7.54 -4.55 -0.42
CA LYS A 203 8.73 -5.27 0.06
C LYS A 203 8.77 -5.33 1.59
N THR A 204 8.56 -4.21 2.28
CA THR A 204 8.71 -4.15 3.74
C THR A 204 7.43 -4.59 4.45
N PHE A 205 6.29 -3.96 4.14
CA PHE A 205 5.04 -4.10 4.90
C PHE A 205 4.02 -5.03 4.26
N GLY A 206 4.32 -5.60 3.09
CA GLY A 206 3.39 -6.44 2.34
C GLY A 206 3.24 -7.85 2.90
N VAL A 207 2.00 -8.35 2.89
CA VAL A 207 1.66 -9.75 3.16
C VAL A 207 2.10 -10.64 1.98
N ALA A 208 1.56 -10.38 0.79
CA ALA A 208 1.82 -11.11 -0.45
C ALA A 208 2.85 -10.36 -1.31
N LYS A 209 4.13 -10.49 -0.94
CA LYS A 209 5.24 -9.71 -1.50
C LYS A 209 5.58 -10.02 -2.97
N SER A 210 4.88 -10.95 -3.62
CA SER A 210 5.04 -11.28 -5.04
C SER A 210 3.76 -11.02 -5.85
N ALA A 211 2.72 -10.43 -5.24
CA ALA A 211 1.49 -10.03 -5.94
C ALA A 211 1.72 -8.89 -6.94
N THR A 212 0.94 -8.91 -8.03
CA THR A 212 0.79 -7.77 -8.94
C THR A 212 -0.33 -6.86 -8.45
N LEU A 213 0.00 -5.64 -8.06
CA LEU A 213 -0.93 -4.64 -7.54
C LEU A 213 -1.42 -3.77 -8.70
N VAL A 214 -2.73 -3.72 -8.94
CA VAL A 214 -3.32 -2.96 -10.05
C VAL A 214 -4.08 -1.77 -9.49
N ALA A 215 -3.64 -0.56 -9.84
CA ALA A 215 -4.31 0.68 -9.41
C ALA A 215 -5.60 0.89 -10.21
N VAL A 216 -6.75 0.87 -9.52
CA VAL A 216 -8.06 1.21 -10.06
C VAL A 216 -8.54 2.44 -9.33
N LYS A 217 -8.32 3.60 -9.93
CA LYS A 217 -8.56 4.89 -9.31
C LYS A 217 -10.02 5.31 -9.51
N VAL A 218 -10.73 5.46 -8.41
CA VAL A 218 -12.18 5.80 -8.35
C VAL A 218 -12.44 7.14 -7.66
N GLY A 219 -11.37 7.89 -7.39
CA GLY A 219 -11.43 9.26 -6.90
C GLY A 219 -10.03 9.78 -6.61
N ASP A 220 -9.87 11.10 -6.59
CA ASP A 220 -8.66 11.71 -6.04
C ASP A 220 -8.69 11.79 -4.52
N ALA A 221 -9.89 11.98 -3.96
CA ALA A 221 -10.11 12.12 -2.54
C ALA A 221 -9.02 13.01 -1.89
N ASN A 222 -8.82 14.24 -2.38
CA ASN A 222 -7.74 15.12 -1.90
C ASN A 222 -7.84 15.37 -0.37
N ASP A 223 -6.86 16.03 0.23
CA ASP A 223 -6.72 16.16 1.71
C ASP A 223 -7.96 16.70 2.46
N ASN A 224 -8.93 17.30 1.77
CA ASN A 224 -10.19 17.78 2.34
C ASN A 224 -11.41 16.87 2.06
N PHE A 225 -11.20 15.77 1.34
CA PHE A 225 -12.26 14.91 0.82
C PHE A 225 -11.88 13.42 0.97
N ASN A 226 -12.09 12.84 2.15
CA ASN A 226 -11.85 11.42 2.42
C ASN A 226 -12.97 10.51 1.87
N SER A 227 -13.41 10.77 0.64
CA SER A 227 -14.58 10.09 0.07
C SER A 227 -14.49 9.94 -1.44
N VAL A 228 -15.13 8.90 -1.95
CA VAL A 228 -15.28 8.58 -3.37
C VAL A 228 -16.76 8.42 -3.69
N LYS A 229 -17.19 8.57 -4.94
CA LYS A 229 -18.61 8.41 -5.30
C LYS A 229 -18.93 6.95 -5.66
N ILE A 230 -20.16 6.51 -5.41
CA ILE A 230 -20.62 5.16 -5.78
C ILE A 230 -20.49 4.95 -7.29
N ASP A 231 -20.86 5.95 -8.08
CA ASP A 231 -20.84 5.88 -9.54
C ASP A 231 -19.42 5.67 -10.13
N ASP A 232 -18.39 6.30 -9.55
CA ASP A 232 -16.99 6.06 -9.89
C ASP A 232 -16.52 4.66 -9.43
N VAL A 233 -16.96 4.21 -8.25
CA VAL A 233 -16.67 2.84 -7.76
C VAL A 233 -17.26 1.78 -8.69
N LEU A 234 -18.51 1.96 -9.13
CA LEU A 234 -19.18 1.10 -10.11
C LEU A 234 -18.41 1.05 -11.44
N ALA A 235 -17.91 2.19 -11.92
CA ALA A 235 -17.08 2.25 -13.11
C ALA A 235 -15.77 1.47 -12.93
N GLY A 236 -15.18 1.54 -11.73
CA GLY A 236 -13.96 0.82 -11.39
C GLY A 236 -14.16 -0.69 -11.41
N LEU A 237 -15.28 -1.15 -10.84
CA LEU A 237 -15.67 -2.57 -10.87
C LEU A 237 -15.94 -3.05 -12.30
N ALA A 238 -16.62 -2.25 -13.13
CA ALA A 238 -16.81 -2.55 -14.56
C ALA A 238 -15.48 -2.70 -15.30
N TRP A 239 -14.51 -1.82 -15.06
CA TRP A 239 -13.19 -1.95 -15.64
C TRP A 239 -12.45 -3.21 -15.16
N VAL A 240 -12.53 -3.54 -13.86
CA VAL A 240 -11.93 -4.76 -13.30
C VAL A 240 -12.51 -6.01 -13.95
N SER A 241 -13.84 -6.07 -14.11
CA SER A 241 -14.53 -7.16 -14.80
C SER A 241 -13.95 -7.40 -16.20
N GLU A 242 -13.84 -6.33 -16.99
CA GLU A 242 -13.33 -6.41 -18.36
C GLU A 242 -11.84 -6.79 -18.40
N HIS A 243 -11.02 -6.17 -17.56
CA HIS A 243 -9.59 -6.49 -17.50
C HIS A 243 -9.34 -7.94 -17.05
N HIS A 244 -10.07 -8.43 -16.04
CA HIS A 244 -9.98 -9.82 -15.59
C HIS A 244 -10.38 -10.81 -16.70
N LYS A 245 -11.47 -10.53 -17.41
CA LYS A 245 -11.92 -11.34 -18.55
C LYS A 245 -10.88 -11.38 -19.67
N ASN A 246 -10.38 -10.23 -20.11
CA ASN A 246 -9.41 -10.14 -21.21
C ASN A 246 -8.09 -10.85 -20.89
N ARG A 247 -7.70 -10.92 -19.62
CA ARG A 247 -6.54 -11.70 -19.18
C ARG A 247 -6.75 -13.21 -19.26
N SER A 248 -8.00 -13.66 -19.26
CA SER A 248 -8.35 -15.09 -19.35
C SER A 248 -8.36 -15.58 -20.80
N VAL A 249 -8.54 -14.67 -21.78
CA VAL A 249 -8.62 -15.00 -23.21
C VAL A 249 -7.29 -15.57 -23.71
N GLY A 250 -7.35 -16.72 -24.37
CA GLY A 250 -6.19 -17.34 -25.02
C GLY A 250 -5.17 -17.97 -24.06
N THR A 251 -5.49 -18.06 -22.77
CA THR A 251 -4.63 -18.74 -21.78
C THR A 251 -5.32 -19.99 -21.23
N ASN A 252 -4.60 -21.10 -21.11
CA ASN A 252 -5.09 -22.32 -20.43
C ASN A 252 -5.04 -22.20 -18.90
N SER A 253 -4.75 -21.00 -18.36
CA SER A 253 -4.57 -20.76 -16.93
C SER A 253 -5.71 -19.91 -16.39
N THR A 254 -6.25 -20.28 -15.23
CA THR A 254 -7.25 -19.47 -14.54
C THR A 254 -6.59 -18.17 -14.05
N VAL A 255 -7.12 -17.01 -14.46
CA VAL A 255 -6.69 -15.72 -13.91
C VAL A 255 -7.06 -15.66 -12.45
N LYS A 256 -6.06 -15.42 -11.59
CA LYS A 256 -6.24 -15.29 -10.15
C LYS A 256 -6.35 -13.82 -9.80
N SER A 257 -7.44 -13.44 -9.15
CA SER A 257 -7.69 -12.05 -8.79
C SER A 257 -8.36 -11.92 -7.44
N VAL A 258 -8.13 -10.79 -6.78
CA VAL A 258 -8.88 -10.34 -5.59
C VAL A 258 -9.04 -8.82 -5.68
N ILE A 259 -10.19 -8.30 -5.26
CA ILE A 259 -10.45 -6.87 -5.16
C ILE A 259 -10.34 -6.45 -3.70
N ASN A 260 -9.49 -5.46 -3.44
CA ASN A 260 -9.50 -4.69 -2.21
C ASN A 260 -10.27 -3.39 -2.47
N LEU A 261 -11.51 -3.29 -1.99
CA LEU A 261 -12.32 -2.08 -2.09
C LEU A 261 -12.10 -1.22 -0.84
N GLY A 262 -11.47 -0.05 -0.99
CA GLY A 262 -11.00 0.77 0.13
C GLY A 262 -12.06 1.62 0.85
N ALA A 263 -13.32 1.59 0.38
CA ALA A 263 -14.37 2.48 0.83
C ALA A 263 -15.62 1.72 1.31
N THR A 264 -16.37 2.33 2.21
CA THR A 264 -17.68 1.85 2.66
C THR A 264 -18.69 2.99 2.70
N LEU A 265 -19.96 2.63 2.74
CA LEU A 265 -21.07 3.57 2.81
C LEU A 265 -21.89 3.27 4.05
N ALA A 266 -22.09 4.24 4.95
CA ALA A 266 -22.93 4.10 6.15
C ALA A 266 -24.44 4.14 5.86
N LYS A 267 -24.86 3.52 4.76
CA LYS A 267 -26.24 3.27 4.34
C LYS A 267 -26.26 2.15 3.31
N HIS A 268 -27.44 1.57 3.09
CA HIS A 268 -27.65 0.63 2.00
C HIS A 268 -27.60 1.32 0.63
N SER A 269 -26.98 0.67 -0.36
CA SER A 269 -27.03 1.04 -1.79
C SER A 269 -27.32 -0.19 -2.63
N ALA A 270 -28.47 -0.22 -3.29
CA ALA A 270 -28.86 -1.33 -4.16
C ALA A 270 -27.94 -1.41 -5.38
N ALA A 271 -27.56 -0.26 -5.95
CA ALA A 271 -26.63 -0.23 -7.08
C ALA A 271 -25.27 -0.87 -6.73
N LEU A 272 -24.70 -0.50 -5.58
CA LEU A 272 -23.41 -1.01 -5.13
C LEU A 272 -23.47 -2.51 -4.81
N GLU A 273 -24.51 -2.97 -4.10
CA GLU A 273 -24.70 -4.39 -3.77
C GLU A 273 -24.85 -5.24 -5.06
N SER A 274 -25.66 -4.79 -6.02
CA SER A 274 -25.86 -5.52 -7.29
C SER A 274 -24.59 -5.60 -8.13
N ALA A 275 -23.81 -4.52 -8.22
CA ALA A 275 -22.54 -4.54 -8.94
C ALA A 275 -21.49 -5.43 -8.27
N VAL A 276 -21.39 -5.39 -6.94
CA VAL A 276 -20.49 -6.28 -6.19
C VAL A 276 -20.91 -7.73 -6.34
N LYS A 277 -22.21 -8.03 -6.34
CA LYS A 277 -22.72 -9.37 -6.66
C LYS A 277 -22.27 -9.82 -8.04
N ALA A 278 -22.43 -8.96 -9.05
CA ALA A 278 -22.03 -9.28 -10.42
C ALA A 278 -20.53 -9.58 -10.55
N ILE A 279 -19.68 -8.92 -9.76
CA ILE A 279 -18.24 -9.21 -9.67
C ILE A 279 -17.95 -10.55 -8.99
N VAL A 280 -18.65 -10.85 -7.90
CA VAL A 280 -18.52 -12.13 -7.19
C VAL A 280 -18.94 -13.28 -8.09
N ASP A 281 -20.00 -13.13 -8.88
CA ASP A 281 -20.46 -14.11 -9.86
C ASP A 281 -19.40 -14.36 -10.98
N LEU A 282 -18.48 -13.42 -11.20
CA LEU A 282 -17.30 -13.62 -12.08
C LEU A 282 -16.16 -14.40 -11.41
N ASN A 283 -16.37 -14.85 -10.17
CA ASN A 283 -15.39 -15.52 -9.30
C ASN A 283 -14.21 -14.64 -8.89
N ILE A 284 -14.48 -13.35 -8.66
CA ILE A 284 -13.49 -12.42 -8.10
C ILE A 284 -13.88 -12.13 -6.65
N PRO A 285 -13.12 -12.60 -5.65
CA PRO A 285 -13.34 -12.26 -4.25
C PRO A 285 -13.21 -10.75 -4.02
N VAL A 286 -14.11 -10.20 -3.21
CA VAL A 286 -14.16 -8.78 -2.87
C VAL A 286 -14.01 -8.63 -1.35
N VAL A 287 -12.95 -7.93 -0.93
CA VAL A 287 -12.66 -7.62 0.47
C VAL A 287 -13.00 -6.17 0.74
N VAL A 288 -13.76 -5.94 1.81
CA VAL A 288 -14.31 -4.62 2.16
C VAL A 288 -14.06 -4.28 3.63
N PRO A 289 -13.77 -3.01 3.97
CA PRO A 289 -13.68 -2.57 5.36
C PRO A 289 -15.05 -2.59 6.05
N ALA A 290 -15.08 -2.87 7.35
CA ALA A 290 -16.31 -2.79 8.14
C ALA A 290 -16.79 -1.33 8.36
N GLY A 291 -15.87 -0.36 8.33
CA GLY A 291 -16.11 1.05 8.68
C GLY A 291 -15.48 1.44 10.01
N ASN A 292 -15.38 2.76 10.25
CA ASN A 292 -14.57 3.35 11.32
C ASN A 292 -15.39 4.17 12.34
N GLU A 293 -16.70 3.97 12.38
CA GLU A 293 -17.65 4.78 13.15
C GLU A 293 -17.92 4.20 14.54
N PHE A 294 -17.32 3.05 14.88
CA PHE A 294 -17.66 2.26 16.07
C PHE A 294 -19.18 1.96 16.17
N ALA A 295 -19.77 1.58 15.04
CA ALA A 295 -21.19 1.30 14.87
C ALA A 295 -21.45 -0.13 14.35
N ASP A 296 -22.73 -0.53 14.27
CA ASP A 296 -23.10 -1.79 13.63
C ASP A 296 -22.85 -1.73 12.11
N ALA A 297 -22.00 -2.64 11.63
CA ALA A 297 -21.65 -2.79 10.23
C ALA A 297 -22.84 -3.22 9.36
N SER A 298 -23.91 -3.79 9.94
CA SER A 298 -25.12 -4.23 9.20
C SER A 298 -25.81 -3.11 8.42
N HIS A 299 -25.58 -1.85 8.82
CA HIS A 299 -26.13 -0.66 8.15
C HIS A 299 -25.26 -0.12 7.02
N HIS A 300 -24.13 -0.78 6.73
CA HIS A 300 -23.16 -0.32 5.74
C HIS A 300 -23.23 -1.12 4.44
N SER A 301 -22.95 -0.51 3.29
CA SER A 301 -22.76 -1.20 2.01
C SER A 301 -21.33 -0.99 1.45
N PRO A 302 -20.75 -2.00 0.77
CA PRO A 302 -21.35 -3.29 0.42
C PRO A 302 -21.21 -4.31 1.57
N SER A 303 -22.31 -4.98 1.93
CA SER A 303 -22.40 -5.92 3.07
C SER A 303 -22.86 -7.31 2.70
N ARG A 304 -23.38 -7.51 1.49
CA ARG A 304 -24.05 -8.74 1.07
C ARG A 304 -23.27 -9.37 -0.09
N ASN A 305 -23.76 -10.50 -0.60
CA ASN A 305 -23.25 -11.14 -1.81
C ASN A 305 -21.84 -11.75 -1.67
N ASN A 306 -21.57 -12.47 -0.58
CA ASN A 306 -20.28 -13.15 -0.34
C ASN A 306 -19.03 -12.24 -0.34
N THR A 307 -19.19 -10.94 -0.10
CA THR A 307 -18.05 -10.09 0.27
C THR A 307 -17.40 -10.58 1.56
N ILE A 308 -16.13 -10.27 1.74
CA ILE A 308 -15.39 -10.53 2.98
C ILE A 308 -15.24 -9.20 3.72
N ARG A 309 -16.05 -9.00 4.75
CA ARG A 309 -16.05 -7.76 5.53
C ARG A 309 -15.15 -7.87 6.75
N VAL A 310 -14.28 -6.88 6.88
CA VAL A 310 -13.15 -6.94 7.81
C VAL A 310 -13.20 -5.84 8.86
N GLY A 311 -13.30 -6.23 10.13
CA GLY A 311 -13.12 -5.34 11.27
C GLY A 311 -11.65 -5.22 11.71
N ALA A 312 -11.35 -4.21 12.52
CA ALA A 312 -10.00 -3.86 12.94
C ALA A 312 -9.74 -4.22 14.41
N THR A 313 -8.54 -4.74 14.68
CA THR A 313 -8.03 -4.99 16.04
C THR A 313 -6.80 -4.14 16.35
N ASP A 314 -6.54 -4.00 17.65
CA ASP A 314 -5.29 -3.46 18.16
C ASP A 314 -4.26 -4.55 18.50
N ARG A 315 -3.05 -4.12 18.87
CA ARG A 315 -1.93 -5.01 19.27
C ARG A 315 -2.22 -5.82 20.54
N LYS A 316 -3.24 -5.44 21.32
CA LYS A 316 -3.62 -6.11 22.56
C LYS A 316 -4.76 -7.13 22.34
N ASP A 317 -5.03 -7.52 21.10
CA ASP A 317 -6.13 -8.42 20.75
C ASP A 317 -7.49 -7.89 21.21
N ARG A 318 -7.70 -6.58 21.11
CA ARG A 318 -9.00 -5.96 21.36
C ARG A 318 -9.56 -5.40 20.05
N LEU A 319 -10.89 -5.35 19.95
CA LEU A 319 -11.55 -4.58 18.92
C LEU A 319 -11.02 -3.13 18.97
N TRP A 320 -10.63 -2.58 17.82
CA TRP A 320 -10.08 -1.24 17.73
C TRP A 320 -11.13 -0.20 18.17
N TYR A 321 -10.73 0.68 19.08
CA TYR A 321 -11.59 1.74 19.64
C TYR A 321 -10.70 2.89 20.11
N MET A 322 -11.03 4.10 19.67
CA MET A 322 -10.44 5.34 20.16
C MET A 322 -11.47 6.20 20.90
N SER A 323 -12.71 6.24 20.42
CA SER A 323 -13.81 6.99 21.03
C SER A 323 -15.17 6.42 20.64
N HIS A 324 -16.25 6.97 21.20
CA HIS A 324 -17.63 6.58 20.86
C HIS A 324 -18.01 6.75 19.39
N TYR A 325 -17.23 7.51 18.60
CA TYR A 325 -17.48 7.75 17.18
C TYR A 325 -16.33 7.27 16.28
N VAL A 326 -15.29 6.69 16.88
CA VAL A 326 -14.07 6.28 16.18
C VAL A 326 -13.60 4.92 16.69
N GLY A 327 -13.69 3.92 15.82
CA GLY A 327 -13.27 2.56 16.08
C GLY A 327 -13.77 1.60 15.02
N SER A 328 -13.42 0.34 15.11
CA SER A 328 -13.94 -0.67 14.18
C SER A 328 -15.45 -0.76 14.32
N ASN A 329 -16.16 -0.73 13.20
CA ASN A 329 -17.52 -1.25 13.19
C ASN A 329 -17.54 -2.73 13.57
N TYR A 330 -18.68 -3.17 14.07
CA TYR A 330 -18.89 -4.46 14.72
C TYR A 330 -20.24 -5.08 14.31
N GLY A 331 -20.60 -6.20 14.91
CA GLY A 331 -21.87 -6.89 14.68
C GLY A 331 -21.78 -8.04 13.67
N SER A 332 -22.93 -8.68 13.41
CA SER A 332 -23.03 -9.93 12.65
C SER A 332 -22.62 -9.82 11.18
N ALA A 333 -22.56 -8.60 10.64
CA ALA A 333 -22.10 -8.35 9.28
C ALA A 333 -20.56 -8.40 9.16
N VAL A 334 -19.82 -8.41 10.27
CA VAL A 334 -18.36 -8.58 10.25
C VAL A 334 -18.02 -10.06 10.17
N ASP A 335 -17.31 -10.45 9.12
CA ASP A 335 -16.93 -11.85 8.90
C ASP A 335 -15.67 -12.24 9.68
N ILE A 336 -14.69 -11.33 9.68
CA ILE A 336 -13.36 -11.56 10.24
C ILE A 336 -12.76 -10.25 10.76
N LEU A 337 -11.87 -10.37 11.72
CA LEU A 337 -11.11 -9.28 12.30
C LEU A 337 -9.65 -9.39 11.87
N ALA A 338 -8.96 -8.27 11.63
CA ALA A 338 -7.54 -8.25 11.33
C ALA A 338 -6.87 -7.01 11.95
N PRO A 339 -5.53 -6.99 12.07
CA PRO A 339 -4.81 -5.81 12.56
C PRO A 339 -5.21 -4.53 11.82
N GLY A 340 -5.53 -3.46 12.56
CA GLY A 340 -6.01 -2.20 11.96
C GLY A 340 -5.64 -0.92 12.70
N GLU A 341 -5.23 -0.99 13.97
CA GLU A 341 -4.74 0.15 14.75
C GLU A 341 -3.21 0.23 14.75
N HIS A 342 -2.60 1.40 14.57
CA HIS A 342 -1.15 1.59 14.59
C HIS A 342 -0.41 0.66 13.62
N ILE A 343 -0.94 0.53 12.41
CA ILE A 343 -0.30 -0.25 11.35
C ILE A 343 0.78 0.61 10.69
N TRP A 344 1.93 0.02 10.34
CA TRP A 344 2.92 0.65 9.47
C TRP A 344 2.68 0.30 8.01
N GLY A 345 3.02 1.22 7.12
CA GLY A 345 2.83 1.09 5.68
C GLY A 345 3.24 2.36 4.95
N ILE A 346 3.23 2.33 3.62
CA ILE A 346 3.74 3.40 2.77
C ILE A 346 2.62 4.34 2.34
N GLY A 347 2.78 5.64 2.58
CA GLY A 347 1.97 6.69 1.97
C GLY A 347 2.76 7.51 0.95
N LEU A 348 2.19 8.62 0.49
CA LEU A 348 2.87 9.53 -0.46
C LEU A 348 4.15 10.15 0.11
N ASN A 349 4.17 10.39 1.43
CA ASN A 349 5.30 11.01 2.14
C ASN A 349 6.25 9.97 2.77
N GLY A 350 6.18 8.71 2.32
CA GLY A 350 6.97 7.60 2.85
C GLY A 350 6.23 6.77 3.92
N PRO A 351 6.97 5.94 4.68
CA PRO A 351 6.39 5.09 5.72
C PRO A 351 5.75 5.92 6.85
N GLY A 352 4.59 5.49 7.35
CA GLY A 352 3.91 6.12 8.49
C GLY A 352 2.98 5.17 9.24
N LEU A 353 2.45 5.62 10.39
CA LEU A 353 1.45 4.91 11.19
C LEU A 353 0.05 5.44 10.88
N LYS A 354 -0.91 4.54 10.64
CA LYS A 354 -2.32 4.90 10.45
C LYS A 354 -3.25 3.84 11.04
N ASN A 355 -4.47 4.28 11.36
CA ASN A 355 -5.55 3.46 11.88
C ASN A 355 -6.66 3.32 10.83
N GLY A 356 -7.35 2.18 10.82
CA GLY A 356 -8.54 2.00 9.98
C GLY A 356 -8.80 0.55 9.60
N THR A 357 -10.08 0.24 9.39
CA THR A 357 -10.52 -1.05 8.83
C THR A 357 -10.06 -1.27 7.39
N SER A 358 -9.67 -0.21 6.67
CA SER A 358 -8.98 -0.29 5.37
C SER A 358 -7.65 -1.05 5.45
N ASN A 359 -6.87 -0.84 6.51
CA ASN A 359 -5.63 -1.59 6.75
C ASN A 359 -5.94 -3.08 6.96
N SER A 360 -7.01 -3.37 7.72
CA SER A 360 -7.46 -4.73 7.99
C SER A 360 -7.94 -5.45 6.72
N ALA A 361 -8.71 -4.77 5.86
CA ALA A 361 -9.10 -5.26 4.54
C ALA A 361 -7.88 -5.55 3.65
N ALA A 362 -6.85 -4.70 3.70
CA ALA A 362 -5.60 -4.90 2.98
C ALA A 362 -4.82 -6.14 3.47
N PHE A 363 -4.77 -6.39 4.78
CA PHE A 363 -4.19 -7.63 5.32
C PHE A 363 -4.92 -8.87 4.79
N VAL A 364 -6.25 -8.88 4.86
CA VAL A 364 -7.07 -10.00 4.36
C VAL A 364 -6.87 -10.21 2.86
N SER A 365 -6.85 -9.14 2.06
CA SER A 365 -6.58 -9.20 0.62
C SER A 365 -5.22 -9.81 0.32
N GLY A 366 -4.20 -9.47 1.11
CA GLY A 366 -2.87 -10.08 1.02
C GLY A 366 -2.86 -11.57 1.35
N VAL A 367 -3.58 -12.00 2.40
CA VAL A 367 -3.68 -13.43 2.75
C VAL A 367 -4.42 -14.22 1.68
N ILE A 368 -5.48 -13.66 1.10
CA ILE A 368 -6.18 -14.27 -0.04
C ILE A 368 -5.23 -14.35 -1.25
N ALA A 369 -4.48 -13.28 -1.56
CA ALA A 369 -3.53 -13.31 -2.66
C ALA A 369 -2.45 -14.39 -2.46
N ARG A 370 -1.94 -14.57 -1.22
CA ARG A 370 -1.04 -15.67 -0.88
C ARG A 370 -1.70 -17.02 -1.15
N TYR A 371 -2.93 -17.22 -0.69
CA TYR A 371 -3.66 -18.48 -0.88
C TYR A 371 -3.86 -18.82 -2.36
N LEU A 372 -4.20 -17.83 -3.19
CA LEU A 372 -4.38 -17.95 -4.63
C LEU A 372 -3.11 -18.40 -5.38
N THR A 373 -1.91 -18.15 -4.85
CA THR A 373 -0.62 -18.52 -5.47
C THR A 373 -0.60 -19.97 -5.97
N ASN A 374 -0.95 -20.92 -5.09
CA ASN A 374 -0.82 -22.36 -5.37
C ASN A 374 -2.12 -23.04 -5.79
N LEU A 375 -3.21 -22.28 -5.92
CA LEU A 375 -4.48 -22.83 -6.37
C LEU A 375 -4.44 -23.15 -7.86
N THR A 376 -4.64 -24.42 -8.20
CA THR A 376 -4.67 -24.91 -9.59
C THR A 376 -6.09 -24.93 -10.16
N GLN A 377 -7.10 -24.94 -9.29
CA GLN A 377 -8.50 -24.90 -9.66
C GLN A 377 -9.10 -23.52 -9.40
N LYS A 378 -10.09 -23.16 -10.22
CA LYS A 378 -10.93 -21.98 -10.00
C LYS A 378 -11.82 -22.25 -8.79
N MET A 379 -11.78 -21.37 -7.80
CA MET A 379 -12.69 -21.46 -6.64
C MET A 379 -13.62 -20.27 -6.60
N HIS A 380 -14.84 -20.53 -6.17
CA HIS A 380 -15.84 -19.51 -5.98
C HIS A 380 -15.50 -18.67 -4.73
N PRO A 381 -15.80 -17.35 -4.71
CA PRO A 381 -15.50 -16.50 -3.56
C PRO A 381 -16.08 -16.99 -2.22
N SER A 382 -17.19 -17.74 -2.22
CA SER A 382 -17.71 -18.36 -1.00
C SER A 382 -16.76 -19.41 -0.42
N GLU A 383 -16.14 -20.25 -1.25
CA GLU A 383 -15.18 -21.28 -0.81
C GLU A 383 -13.91 -20.62 -0.24
N ILE A 384 -13.45 -19.53 -0.87
CA ILE A 384 -12.32 -18.74 -0.38
C ILE A 384 -12.66 -18.10 0.97
N LYS A 385 -13.87 -17.57 1.12
CA LYS A 385 -14.37 -17.01 2.38
C LYS A 385 -14.46 -18.10 3.46
N GLU A 386 -15.03 -19.26 3.16
CA GLU A 386 -15.12 -20.39 4.09
C GLU A 386 -13.73 -20.88 4.53
N TRP A 387 -12.80 -21.03 3.59
CA TRP A 387 -11.39 -21.33 3.90
C TRP A 387 -10.81 -20.30 4.87
N LEU A 388 -10.89 -19.01 4.54
CA LEU A 388 -10.35 -17.93 5.34
C LEU A 388 -10.92 -17.94 6.78
N LEU A 389 -12.23 -18.11 6.88
CA LEU A 389 -12.97 -18.11 8.13
C LEU A 389 -12.76 -19.37 8.97
N SER A 390 -12.47 -20.51 8.35
CA SER A 390 -12.14 -21.76 9.04
C SER A 390 -10.73 -21.72 9.64
N TYR A 391 -9.79 -21.06 8.96
CA TYR A 391 -8.38 -21.01 9.33
C TYR A 391 -8.05 -19.95 10.40
N ALA A 392 -8.92 -18.95 10.54
CA ALA A 392 -8.84 -17.88 11.52
C ALA A 392 -8.62 -18.39 12.96
N THR A 393 -7.92 -17.59 13.77
CA THR A 393 -7.81 -17.84 15.22
C THR A 393 -9.09 -17.37 15.91
N LYS A 394 -9.75 -18.26 16.65
CA LYS A 394 -11.11 -18.03 17.17
C LYS A 394 -11.11 -17.71 18.66
N GLY A 395 -12.01 -16.84 19.09
CA GLY A 395 -12.36 -16.65 20.50
C GLY A 395 -11.32 -15.95 21.37
N ILE A 396 -10.34 -15.27 20.76
CA ILE A 396 -9.24 -14.62 21.48
C ILE A 396 -9.35 -13.10 21.55
N ILE A 397 -10.21 -12.50 20.72
CA ILE A 397 -10.36 -11.05 20.68
C ILE A 397 -11.30 -10.61 21.80
N ASP A 398 -10.88 -9.63 22.59
CA ASP A 398 -11.78 -8.84 23.41
C ASP A 398 -12.62 -7.93 22.50
N ILE A 399 -13.88 -8.33 22.29
CA ILE A 399 -14.83 -7.63 21.43
C ILE A 399 -15.51 -6.44 22.11
N ARG A 400 -15.16 -6.11 23.36
CA ARG A 400 -15.72 -4.97 24.12
C ARG A 400 -17.25 -4.99 24.21
N ASP A 401 -17.80 -6.12 24.60
CA ASP A 401 -19.25 -6.38 24.74
C ASP A 401 -20.05 -6.17 23.44
N LYS A 402 -19.39 -6.18 22.28
CA LYS A 402 -20.04 -6.10 20.95
C LYS A 402 -20.45 -7.48 20.46
N GLU A 403 -21.31 -8.13 21.24
CA GLU A 403 -21.85 -9.45 20.95
C GLU A 403 -22.43 -9.54 19.53
N GLY A 404 -22.33 -10.73 18.94
CA GLY A 404 -22.69 -10.97 17.53
C GLY A 404 -21.58 -10.62 16.53
N THR A 405 -20.52 -9.92 16.94
CA THR A 405 -19.30 -9.78 16.11
C THR A 405 -18.57 -11.12 16.02
N ALA A 406 -18.22 -11.56 14.81
CA ALA A 406 -17.44 -12.79 14.64
C ALA A 406 -16.06 -12.66 15.31
N ASN A 407 -15.84 -13.40 16.41
CA ASN A 407 -14.55 -13.46 17.10
C ASN A 407 -13.56 -14.38 16.35
N ARG A 408 -13.16 -13.93 15.16
CA ARG A 408 -12.27 -14.62 14.23
C ARG A 408 -11.16 -13.67 13.83
N LEU A 409 -9.95 -13.86 14.36
CA LEU A 409 -8.78 -13.10 13.96
C LEU A 409 -8.11 -13.76 12.75
N LEU A 410 -7.81 -12.96 11.73
CA LEU A 410 -7.05 -13.36 10.55
C LEU A 410 -5.76 -14.09 10.94
N TYR A 411 -5.56 -15.25 10.32
CA TYR A 411 -4.37 -16.06 10.51
C TYR A 411 -3.84 -16.52 9.15
N MET A 412 -2.53 -16.46 8.99
CA MET A 412 -1.81 -16.87 7.81
C MET A 412 -0.63 -17.75 8.23
N ASP A 413 -0.69 -18.99 7.78
CA ASP A 413 0.41 -19.95 7.90
C ASP A 413 1.30 -19.92 6.65
N CYS A 414 2.52 -20.44 6.78
CA CYS A 414 3.51 -20.53 5.72
C CYS A 414 3.95 -21.98 5.55
N ASN A 415 3.67 -22.56 4.38
CA ASN A 415 3.88 -23.97 4.08
C ASN A 415 4.93 -24.20 2.97
N GLY A 416 5.39 -23.14 2.30
CA GLY A 416 6.43 -23.15 1.26
C GLY A 416 7.81 -22.68 1.75
N PRO A 417 8.77 -22.37 0.85
CA PRO A 417 10.08 -21.83 1.23
C PRO A 417 9.95 -20.49 1.97
N ILE A 418 10.26 -20.48 3.27
CA ILE A 418 9.99 -19.38 4.17
C ILE A 418 11.20 -18.45 4.29
N VAL A 419 10.96 -17.14 4.20
CA VAL A 419 11.87 -16.09 4.68
C VAL A 419 11.33 -15.49 5.96
N THR A 420 12.21 -15.25 6.93
CA THR A 420 11.87 -14.54 8.18
C THR A 420 12.45 -13.15 8.15
N THR A 421 11.61 -12.14 8.30
CA THR A 421 12.01 -10.74 8.47
C THR A 421 11.74 -10.26 9.89
N VAL A 422 12.59 -9.40 10.41
CA VAL A 422 12.45 -8.75 11.72
C VAL A 422 12.16 -7.27 11.55
N SER A 423 11.41 -6.68 12.48
CA SER A 423 11.07 -5.26 12.43
C SER A 423 12.32 -4.37 12.41
N PRO A 424 12.40 -3.34 11.54
CA PRO A 424 13.61 -2.53 11.33
C PRO A 424 14.14 -1.76 12.55
N GLY A 425 13.41 -1.70 13.68
CA GLY A 425 13.88 -1.04 14.91
C GLY A 425 14.11 -1.94 16.12
N ASN A 426 13.93 -3.26 15.99
CA ASN A 426 14.07 -4.20 17.11
C ASN A 426 15.37 -5.02 17.07
N LEU A 427 16.41 -4.53 16.39
CA LEU A 427 17.79 -4.95 16.61
C LEU A 427 18.26 -4.43 17.99
N THR A 428 17.63 -4.92 19.06
CA THR A 428 18.29 -4.96 20.36
C THR A 428 19.27 -6.12 20.30
N THR A 429 20.48 -5.88 20.78
CA THR A 429 21.54 -6.87 21.00
C THR A 429 21.01 -8.00 21.90
N ALA A 430 20.29 -8.95 21.31
CA ALA A 430 20.03 -10.22 21.94
C ALA A 430 21.39 -10.90 22.05
N SER A 431 21.88 -11.02 23.29
CA SER A 431 23.03 -11.82 23.66
C SER A 431 22.88 -13.21 23.02
N THR A 432 23.62 -13.46 21.94
CA THR A 432 23.61 -14.75 21.28
C THR A 432 24.33 -15.71 22.21
N LYS A 433 23.55 -16.59 22.86
CA LYS A 433 24.07 -17.88 23.30
C LYS A 433 24.83 -18.49 22.12
N THR A 434 26.10 -18.79 22.37
CA THR A 434 26.99 -19.55 21.51
C THR A 434 26.23 -20.72 20.87
N VAL A 435 26.01 -20.65 19.56
CA VAL A 435 25.63 -21.82 18.78
C VAL A 435 26.92 -22.57 18.52
N THR A 436 27.25 -23.51 19.41
CA THR A 436 28.29 -24.52 19.15
C THR A 436 27.66 -25.57 18.24
N THR A 437 27.95 -25.53 16.94
CA THR A 437 27.69 -26.69 16.08
C THR A 437 28.84 -27.67 16.26
N MET A 438 28.55 -28.82 16.89
CA MET A 438 29.41 -30.00 16.77
C MET A 438 29.41 -30.44 15.31
N ALA A 439 30.60 -30.54 14.72
CA ALA A 439 30.80 -31.04 13.36
C ALA A 439 30.37 -32.51 13.25
N PRO A 440 29.72 -32.94 12.16
CA PRO A 440 29.81 -34.31 11.71
C PRO A 440 31.16 -34.54 11.04
N THR A 441 31.82 -35.63 11.42
CA THR A 441 32.84 -36.30 10.64
C THR A 441 32.29 -36.65 9.26
N ASP A 442 32.73 -35.96 8.21
CA ASP A 442 33.42 -36.58 7.08
C ASP A 442 33.69 -35.57 5.96
N THR A 443 34.87 -35.74 5.37
CA THR A 443 35.41 -35.03 4.21
C THR A 443 34.47 -35.00 3.01
N THR A 444 34.10 -33.81 2.52
CA THR A 444 34.08 -33.45 1.09
C THR A 444 33.82 -31.95 0.90
N SER A 445 34.51 -31.38 -0.09
CA SER A 445 34.60 -29.95 -0.38
C SER A 445 33.30 -29.38 -0.97
N SER A 446 32.67 -28.40 -0.31
CA SER A 446 31.79 -27.44 -0.96
C SER A 446 31.97 -26.04 -0.38
N ARG A 447 32.40 -25.09 -1.22
CA ARG A 447 32.61 -23.68 -0.89
C ARG A 447 31.26 -22.98 -0.74
N GLU A 448 30.91 -22.54 0.47
CA GLU A 448 29.74 -21.68 0.69
C GLU A 448 30.10 -20.19 0.54
N ASN A 449 29.30 -19.45 -0.23
CA ASN A 449 29.36 -17.99 -0.35
C ASN A 449 28.31 -17.38 0.58
N THR A 450 28.70 -16.45 1.44
CA THR A 450 27.77 -15.71 2.32
C THR A 450 27.47 -14.33 1.71
N THR A 451 26.19 -13.97 1.60
CA THR A 451 25.74 -12.65 1.14
C THR A 451 24.96 -11.96 2.26
N SER A 452 25.40 -10.77 2.69
CA SER A 452 24.71 -9.97 3.72
C SER A 452 24.37 -8.56 3.22
N THR A 453 23.22 -8.03 3.65
CA THR A 453 22.70 -6.72 3.24
C THR A 453 22.40 -5.81 4.44
N SER A 454 23.17 -5.91 5.53
CA SER A 454 22.96 -5.15 6.78
C SER A 454 24.04 -4.10 7.04
N ASN A 455 23.63 -2.90 7.48
CA ASN A 455 24.53 -1.81 7.90
C ASN A 455 25.13 -2.00 9.31
N ASN A 456 25.85 -3.10 9.59
CA ASN A 456 26.70 -3.26 10.79
C ASN A 456 27.70 -4.43 10.63
N ASN A 457 28.76 -4.39 11.46
CA ASN A 457 29.98 -5.22 11.41
C ASN A 457 29.74 -6.72 11.14
N VAL A 458 30.39 -7.24 10.10
CA VAL A 458 30.41 -8.67 9.72
C VAL A 458 31.76 -9.27 10.11
N THR A 459 31.75 -10.37 10.88
CA THR A 459 32.94 -11.18 11.20
C THR A 459 32.76 -12.59 10.64
N THR A 460 33.54 -12.98 9.62
CA THR A 460 33.50 -14.32 9.03
C THR A 460 34.92 -14.81 8.66
N THR A 461 35.11 -16.12 8.62
CA THR A 461 36.36 -16.80 8.24
C THR A 461 36.37 -17.31 6.79
N SER A 462 35.42 -16.88 5.95
CA SER A 462 35.33 -17.26 4.53
C SER A 462 34.69 -16.16 3.66
N SER A 463 34.90 -16.27 2.33
CA SER A 463 34.67 -15.25 1.28
C SER A 463 33.35 -14.47 1.38
N ILE A 464 33.42 -13.14 1.28
CA ILE A 464 32.28 -12.21 1.47
C ILE A 464 31.95 -11.45 0.18
N ILE A 465 30.65 -11.35 -0.16
CA ILE A 465 30.09 -10.43 -1.17
C ILE A 465 28.96 -9.61 -0.50
N THR A 466 29.12 -8.29 -0.36
CA THR A 466 28.14 -7.40 0.34
C THR A 466 27.94 -6.06 -0.36
N THR A 467 26.75 -5.45 -0.21
CA THR A 467 26.32 -4.29 -1.01
C THR A 467 26.08 -2.96 -0.29
N THR A 468 26.24 -2.85 1.04
CA THR A 468 26.38 -1.56 1.78
C THR A 468 26.65 -1.83 3.26
N ILE A 469 27.80 -1.39 3.81
CA ILE A 469 28.12 -1.50 5.26
C ILE A 469 28.93 -0.26 5.69
N SER A 470 28.76 0.23 6.93
CA SER A 470 29.50 1.38 7.46
C SER A 470 30.95 1.05 7.90
N GLU A 471 31.19 -0.17 8.40
CA GLU A 471 32.50 -0.65 8.88
C GLU A 471 32.59 -2.20 8.78
N ILE A 472 33.74 -2.75 8.40
CA ILE A 472 33.99 -4.20 8.27
C ILE A 472 35.22 -4.54 9.11
N VAL A 473 35.12 -5.51 10.02
CA VAL A 473 36.24 -6.01 10.83
C VAL A 473 36.36 -7.52 10.62
N THR A 474 37.45 -7.96 9.98
CA THR A 474 37.70 -9.37 9.63
C THR A 474 39.01 -9.86 10.23
N SER A 475 39.04 -11.09 10.72
CA SER A 475 40.26 -11.81 11.08
C SER A 475 40.48 -12.93 10.05
N THR A 476 41.54 -12.78 9.25
CA THR A 476 42.04 -13.75 8.24
C THR A 476 40.99 -14.26 7.23
N THR A 477 40.90 -13.63 6.06
CA THR A 477 39.94 -13.99 5.00
C THR A 477 40.59 -14.08 3.61
N THR A 478 40.16 -15.01 2.74
CA THR A 478 40.76 -15.22 1.41
C THR A 478 40.34 -14.20 0.34
N ARG A 479 39.12 -13.63 0.40
CA ARG A 479 38.60 -12.66 -0.60
C ARG A 479 37.49 -11.78 -0.02
N VAL A 480 37.56 -10.46 -0.27
CA VAL A 480 36.53 -9.47 0.13
C VAL A 480 36.12 -8.63 -1.09
N THR A 481 34.81 -8.50 -1.34
CA THR A 481 34.25 -7.66 -2.43
C THR A 481 33.05 -6.86 -1.91
N THR A 482 33.12 -5.52 -1.95
CA THR A 482 32.13 -4.61 -1.33
C THR A 482 31.74 -3.42 -2.22
N THR A 483 30.48 -3.01 -2.15
CA THR A 483 29.88 -1.81 -2.80
C THR A 483 29.13 -0.95 -1.75
N PRO A 484 28.96 0.37 -1.94
CA PRO A 484 29.69 1.46 -1.23
C PRO A 484 29.73 1.42 0.32
N SER A 485 30.85 1.86 0.91
CA SER A 485 31.08 1.93 2.38
C SER A 485 31.94 3.14 2.81
N THR A 486 31.76 3.61 4.06
CA THR A 486 32.41 4.83 4.58
C THR A 486 33.83 4.62 5.13
N LYS A 487 34.17 3.45 5.68
CA LYS A 487 35.50 3.14 6.25
C LYS A 487 35.77 1.62 6.29
N ILE A 488 36.94 1.16 5.85
CA ILE A 488 37.29 -0.27 5.85
C ILE A 488 38.62 -0.52 6.58
N PRO A 489 38.62 -0.98 7.84
CA PRO A 489 39.80 -1.52 8.53
C PRO A 489 39.87 -3.06 8.43
N THR A 490 40.87 -3.64 7.75
CA THR A 490 41.03 -5.11 7.66
C THR A 490 42.35 -5.61 8.23
N THR A 491 42.28 -6.72 9.00
CA THR A 491 43.46 -7.45 9.49
C THR A 491 43.62 -8.77 8.72
N SER A 492 44.52 -8.73 7.72
CA SER A 492 44.94 -9.78 6.79
C SER A 492 43.95 -10.33 5.76
N SER A 493 44.23 -10.09 4.46
CA SER A 493 43.46 -10.63 3.33
C SER A 493 44.32 -11.04 2.11
N ARG A 494 43.92 -12.07 1.34
CA ARG A 494 44.66 -12.46 0.12
C ARG A 494 44.38 -11.50 -1.05
N ASN A 495 43.13 -11.12 -1.31
CA ASN A 495 42.75 -10.15 -2.35
C ASN A 495 41.60 -9.24 -1.87
N LEU A 496 41.74 -7.92 -2.04
CA LEU A 496 40.73 -6.91 -1.69
C LEU A 496 40.27 -6.12 -2.93
N THR A 497 38.96 -6.02 -3.17
CA THR A 497 38.38 -5.23 -4.26
C THR A 497 37.20 -4.37 -3.76
N THR A 498 37.26 -3.04 -3.92
CA THR A 498 36.22 -2.10 -3.44
C THR A 498 35.85 -1.03 -4.46
N THR A 499 34.56 -0.67 -4.56
CA THR A 499 34.06 0.34 -5.52
C THR A 499 32.68 0.88 -5.09
N PRO A 500 32.44 2.20 -4.91
CA PRO A 500 33.30 3.27 -4.37
C PRO A 500 33.35 3.28 -2.84
N SER A 501 34.39 3.84 -2.20
CA SER A 501 34.55 3.83 -0.72
C SER A 501 35.28 5.06 -0.15
N GLY A 502 34.99 5.42 1.12
CA GLY A 502 35.58 6.59 1.80
C GLY A 502 37.08 6.46 2.09
N ASN A 503 37.45 5.72 3.14
CA ASN A 503 38.85 5.48 3.53
C ASN A 503 39.16 3.97 3.67
N VAL A 504 40.33 3.53 3.21
CA VAL A 504 40.77 2.11 3.27
C VAL A 504 42.05 1.97 4.10
N THR A 505 42.05 1.09 5.11
CA THR A 505 43.22 0.76 5.95
C THR A 505 43.40 -0.76 6.06
N THR A 506 44.56 -1.31 5.66
CA THR A 506 44.78 -2.77 5.62
C THR A 506 46.16 -3.19 6.11
N THR A 507 46.26 -4.34 6.80
CA THR A 507 47.54 -4.91 7.29
C THR A 507 47.44 -6.43 7.54
N PRO A 508 48.30 -7.31 6.96
CA PRO A 508 48.96 -7.32 5.64
C PRO A 508 48.14 -8.02 4.53
N SER A 509 48.26 -7.61 3.26
CA SER A 509 47.45 -8.12 2.11
C SER A 509 48.24 -8.35 0.82
N ARG A 510 47.90 -9.35 -0.02
CA ARG A 510 48.66 -9.67 -1.26
C ARG A 510 48.32 -8.75 -2.45
N ASN A 511 47.04 -8.52 -2.76
CA ASN A 511 46.61 -7.60 -3.83
C ASN A 511 45.46 -6.68 -3.39
N VAL A 512 45.51 -5.41 -3.80
CA VAL A 512 44.47 -4.39 -3.53
C VAL A 512 44.06 -3.68 -4.82
N THR A 513 42.75 -3.62 -5.12
CA THR A 513 42.17 -2.93 -6.29
C THR A 513 40.99 -2.03 -5.89
N THR A 514 41.05 -0.74 -6.20
CA THR A 514 40.02 0.24 -5.74
C THR A 514 39.68 1.35 -6.76
N THR A 515 38.40 1.76 -6.83
CA THR A 515 37.91 2.78 -7.79
C THR A 515 36.61 3.47 -7.33
N PRO A 516 36.43 4.80 -7.45
CA PRO A 516 37.22 5.89 -6.86
C PRO A 516 37.05 6.00 -5.32
N ASN A 517 38.07 6.49 -4.61
CA ASN A 517 38.13 6.54 -3.13
C ASN A 517 38.74 7.85 -2.57
N GLY A 518 38.49 8.14 -1.28
CA GLY A 518 39.10 9.27 -0.54
C GLY A 518 40.59 9.05 -0.22
N ASN A 519 40.92 8.29 0.84
CA ASN A 519 42.31 8.00 1.26
C ASN A 519 42.62 6.49 1.35
N VAL A 520 43.87 6.09 1.08
CA VAL A 520 44.35 4.70 1.17
C VAL A 520 45.62 4.60 2.04
N THR A 521 45.61 3.73 3.05
CA THR A 521 46.77 3.43 3.93
C THR A 521 47.03 1.93 4.04
N THR A 522 48.25 1.47 3.73
CA THR A 522 48.56 0.00 3.72
C THR A 522 49.97 -0.33 4.22
N THR A 523 50.13 -1.43 4.96
CA THR A 523 51.40 -1.86 5.59
C THR A 523 51.42 -3.38 5.82
N PRO A 524 52.52 -4.12 5.55
CA PRO A 524 53.19 -4.33 4.25
C PRO A 524 52.36 -5.20 3.28
N ASN A 525 52.34 -4.86 1.98
CA ASN A 525 51.46 -5.49 0.97
C ASN A 525 52.21 -5.83 -0.37
N GLY A 526 51.64 -6.71 -1.21
CA GLY A 526 52.23 -7.14 -2.49
C GLY A 526 52.05 -6.16 -3.66
N ASN A 527 50.85 -6.08 -4.26
CA ASN A 527 50.53 -5.22 -5.41
C ASN A 527 49.33 -4.28 -5.14
N LEU A 528 49.39 -3.04 -5.66
CA LEU A 528 48.36 -2.00 -5.53
C LEU A 528 47.95 -1.40 -6.89
N THR A 529 46.64 -1.36 -7.18
CA THR A 529 46.06 -0.73 -8.39
C THR A 529 44.92 0.22 -8.02
N THR A 530 45.01 1.51 -8.42
CA THR A 530 44.03 2.55 -8.06
C THR A 530 43.64 3.47 -9.23
N THR A 531 42.48 4.14 -9.13
CA THR A 531 41.93 5.13 -10.08
C THR A 531 41.19 6.21 -9.30
N PRO A 532 41.29 7.49 -9.70
CA PRO A 532 41.88 8.57 -8.90
C PRO A 532 41.43 8.59 -7.43
N SER A 533 42.39 8.79 -6.52
CA SER A 533 42.18 8.89 -5.06
C SER A 533 42.91 10.12 -4.50
N ASN A 534 42.44 10.68 -3.40
CA ASN A 534 42.95 11.97 -2.89
C ASN A 534 44.32 11.86 -2.22
N ASN A 535 44.59 10.81 -1.43
CA ASN A 535 45.92 10.56 -0.80
C ASN A 535 46.23 9.05 -0.65
N VAL A 536 47.52 8.68 -0.80
CA VAL A 536 48.02 7.29 -0.65
C VAL A 536 49.25 7.25 0.27
N THR A 537 49.27 6.37 1.27
CA THR A 537 50.41 6.20 2.22
C THR A 537 50.76 4.71 2.41
N THR A 538 52.03 4.33 2.24
CA THR A 538 52.49 2.92 2.25
C THR A 538 53.88 2.75 2.85
N THR A 539 54.18 1.62 3.50
CA THR A 539 55.47 1.39 4.18
C THR A 539 56.40 0.34 3.55
N MET A 540 55.91 -0.58 2.69
CA MET A 540 56.71 -1.53 1.85
C MET A 540 55.83 -2.16 0.74
N LEU A 541 56.32 -2.26 -0.51
CA LEU A 541 55.59 -2.77 -1.71
C LEU A 541 56.49 -3.51 -2.71
N SER A 542 55.92 -4.44 -3.50
CA SER A 542 56.62 -5.08 -4.64
C SER A 542 56.34 -4.44 -6.02
N SER A 543 55.15 -3.86 -6.26
CA SER A 543 54.84 -3.06 -7.47
C SER A 543 53.58 -2.17 -7.32
N SER A 544 53.49 -1.05 -8.06
CA SER A 544 52.35 -0.12 -8.04
C SER A 544 51.97 0.42 -9.44
N THR A 545 50.67 0.65 -9.68
CA THR A 545 50.15 1.24 -10.94
C THR A 545 48.98 2.21 -10.71
N THR A 546 49.02 3.38 -11.35
CA THR A 546 48.00 4.45 -11.27
C THR A 546 47.53 4.80 -12.69
N LYS A 547 46.21 4.83 -12.95
CA LYS A 547 45.65 5.22 -14.27
C LYS A 547 45.14 6.68 -14.24
N VAL A 548 45.67 7.51 -15.13
CA VAL A 548 45.24 8.92 -15.36
C VAL A 548 44.27 8.97 -16.57
N PRO A 549 43.19 9.77 -16.55
CA PRO A 549 42.28 9.89 -17.70
C PRO A 549 42.94 10.63 -18.89
N PRO A 550 42.54 10.34 -20.14
CA PRO A 550 43.06 11.07 -21.30
C PRO A 550 42.56 12.54 -21.34
N PRO A 551 43.35 13.49 -21.88
CA PRO A 551 42.97 14.90 -21.93
C PRO A 551 41.83 15.12 -22.95
N THR A 552 40.81 15.85 -22.54
CA THR A 552 39.70 16.31 -23.41
C THR A 552 40.11 17.57 -24.18
N THR A 553 40.06 17.51 -25.51
CA THR A 553 40.19 18.66 -26.43
C THR A 553 39.04 19.69 -26.24
N PRO A 554 39.29 21.00 -26.30
CA PRO A 554 38.26 22.02 -26.10
C PRO A 554 37.53 22.38 -27.40
N PRO A 555 36.23 22.70 -27.38
CA PRO A 555 35.55 23.34 -28.50
C PRO A 555 35.72 24.87 -28.48
N SER A 556 35.64 25.41 -29.69
CA SER A 556 35.90 26.78 -30.14
C SER A 556 35.09 27.88 -29.46
N LYS A 557 35.75 29.03 -29.25
CA LYS A 557 35.13 30.33 -28.92
C LYS A 557 34.26 30.84 -30.07
N SER A 558 33.05 31.28 -29.77
CA SER A 558 32.39 32.39 -30.47
C SER A 558 31.99 33.47 -29.46
N SER A 559 32.32 34.71 -29.80
CA SER A 559 32.34 35.92 -28.99
C SER A 559 31.01 36.67 -28.90
N ARG A 560 30.99 37.63 -27.93
CA ARG A 560 30.07 38.78 -27.70
C ARG A 560 28.82 38.48 -26.84
N SER A 561 28.37 39.32 -25.91
CA SER A 561 28.87 40.59 -25.32
C SER A 561 27.94 40.95 -24.14
N ASP A 562 28.51 41.57 -23.11
CA ASP A 562 27.94 42.67 -22.31
C ASP A 562 26.73 42.47 -21.37
N SER A 563 27.04 42.64 -20.07
CA SER A 563 26.46 43.65 -19.15
C SER A 563 25.47 43.24 -18.05
N ASN A 564 25.86 43.69 -16.85
CA ASN A 564 25.09 44.21 -15.71
C ASN A 564 24.59 43.28 -14.60
N SER A 565 25.35 43.35 -13.50
CA SER A 565 24.96 43.18 -12.10
C SER A 565 23.83 44.12 -11.68
N VAL A 566 22.77 43.60 -11.05
CA VAL A 566 22.02 44.30 -9.99
C VAL A 566 21.50 43.27 -8.97
N ILE A 567 21.88 43.48 -7.72
CA ILE A 567 21.37 42.81 -6.51
C ILE A 567 20.07 43.51 -6.12
N ILE A 568 18.97 42.77 -5.92
CA ILE A 568 17.76 43.29 -5.26
C ILE A 568 17.35 42.32 -4.14
N SER A 569 17.56 42.78 -2.91
CA SER A 569 16.93 42.29 -1.69
C SER A 569 15.52 42.88 -1.59
N PHE A 570 14.49 42.06 -1.36
CA PHE A 570 13.15 42.54 -1.03
C PHE A 570 12.90 42.45 0.48
N LEU A 571 12.62 43.63 1.05
CA LEU A 571 12.27 43.89 2.44
C LEU A 571 10.75 43.75 2.63
N CYS A 572 10.35 43.19 3.77
CA CYS A 572 8.97 43.15 4.26
C CYS A 572 8.39 44.55 4.47
N CYS A 573 7.13 44.76 4.06
CA CYS A 573 6.31 45.88 4.52
C CYS A 573 4.95 45.37 5.04
N LEU A 574 4.71 45.73 6.30
CA LEU A 574 3.50 45.55 7.10
C LEU A 574 2.47 46.61 6.66
N VAL A 575 1.23 46.22 6.37
CA VAL A 575 0.12 47.16 6.14
C VAL A 575 -0.88 47.03 7.28
N ILE A 576 -0.98 48.10 8.07
CA ILE A 576 -2.06 48.39 9.01
C ILE A 576 -3.17 49.09 8.20
N LEU A 577 -4.41 48.61 8.31
CA LEU A 577 -5.58 49.32 7.81
C LEU A 577 -6.59 49.50 8.95
N ASN A 578 -6.69 50.77 9.35
CA ASN A 578 -7.69 51.35 10.23
C ASN A 578 -8.83 51.84 9.32
N VAL A 579 -10.08 51.46 9.56
CA VAL A 579 -11.26 52.20 9.07
C VAL A 579 -12.30 52.24 10.17
N ARG A 580 -12.87 53.44 10.31
CA ARG A 580 -13.89 53.91 11.24
C ARG A 580 -15.21 53.16 11.17
#